data_AF-A0A7J5EG71-F1
#
_entry.id   AF-A0A7J5EG71-F1
#
_cell.length_a   1.000
_cell.length_b   1.000
_cell.length_c   1.000
_cell.angle_alpha   90.00
_cell.angle_beta   90.00
_cell.angle_gamma   90.00
#
_symmetry.space_group_name_H-M   'P 1'
#
loop_
_entity.id
_entity.type
_entity.pdbx_description
1 polymer ?
#
loop_
_entity_poly.entity_id
_entity_poly.type
_entity_poly.pdbx_seq_one_letter_code
_entity_poly.pdbx_strand_id
1 'polypeptide(L)'
;MLRGRFATMSVVDLLEWIERRRVTGKLVVDGDAVTRTFTFDTGAVVWASSTEPTEQLGHILRGSGHVDDQTLATSMADGASTTPLGARLVEHGAVAPEQLRTALLTKIRESLCDLLLWKEGSFDLDPGPAPPPAGVRAVIAVSDVLA
;
A
#
# COMPACT_ATOMS: atom_id res chain seq x y z
N MET A 1 -18.58 -3.52 -7.98
CA MET A 1 -17.34 -3.29 -8.73
C MET A 1 -17.49 -2.03 -9.58
N LEU A 2 -16.51 -1.13 -9.52
CA LEU A 2 -16.52 0.17 -10.19
C LEU A 2 -15.22 0.29 -10.98
N ARG A 3 -15.33 0.57 -12.28
CA ARG A 3 -14.18 0.73 -13.18
C ARG A 3 -14.26 2.07 -13.89
N GLY A 4 -13.11 2.67 -14.18
CA GLY A 4 -13.07 3.94 -14.88
C GLY A 4 -11.67 4.35 -15.30
N ARG A 5 -11.57 5.60 -15.77
CA ARG A 5 -10.32 6.24 -16.19
C ARG A 5 -10.12 7.54 -15.44
N PHE A 6 -8.87 7.90 -15.16
CA PHE A 6 -8.56 9.16 -14.48
C PHE A 6 -8.88 10.41 -15.30
N ALA A 7 -8.98 10.26 -16.62
CA ALA A 7 -9.47 11.30 -17.52
C ALA A 7 -10.97 11.64 -17.35
N THR A 8 -11.76 10.77 -16.70
CA THR A 8 -13.21 10.96 -16.48
C THR A 8 -13.55 11.24 -15.02
N MET A 9 -12.82 10.62 -14.09
CA MET A 9 -12.95 10.83 -12.65
C MET A 9 -11.55 10.97 -12.09
N SER A 10 -11.22 12.15 -11.55
CA SER A 10 -9.87 12.38 -11.05
C SER A 10 -9.53 11.43 -9.89
N VAL A 11 -8.24 11.22 -9.66
CA VAL A 11 -7.77 10.42 -8.51
C VAL A 11 -8.32 11.00 -7.20
N VAL A 12 -8.29 12.33 -7.05
CA VAL A 12 -8.83 13.03 -5.87
C VAL A 12 -10.29 12.69 -5.67
N ASP A 13 -11.13 12.86 -6.70
CA ASP A 13 -12.57 12.57 -6.61
C ASP A 13 -12.84 11.11 -6.23
N LEU A 14 -12.04 10.18 -6.77
CA LEU A 14 -12.16 8.76 -6.47
C LEU A 14 -11.84 8.45 -5.01
N LEU A 15 -10.71 8.97 -4.52
CA LEU A 15 -10.28 8.74 -3.14
C LEU A 15 -11.22 9.40 -2.13
N GLU A 16 -11.66 10.64 -2.38
CA GLU A 16 -12.66 11.31 -1.54
C GLU A 16 -14.00 10.57 -1.53
N TRP A 17 -14.42 10.03 -2.69
CA TRP A 17 -15.64 9.25 -2.79
C TRP A 17 -15.53 7.96 -1.97
N ILE A 18 -14.40 7.25 -2.04
CA ILE A 18 -14.12 6.05 -1.25
C ILE A 18 -14.20 6.35 0.26
N GLU A 19 -13.53 7.41 0.71
CA GLU A 19 -13.50 7.82 2.12
C GLU A 19 -14.90 8.21 2.62
N ARG A 20 -15.59 9.10 1.89
CA ARG A 20 -16.93 9.59 2.25
C ARG A 20 -17.97 8.48 2.30
N ARG A 21 -17.88 7.50 1.38
CA ARG A 21 -18.79 6.34 1.33
C ARG A 21 -18.36 5.22 2.27
N ARG A 22 -17.23 5.37 2.98
CA ARG A 22 -16.64 4.34 3.85
C ARG A 22 -16.48 3.00 3.13
N VAL A 23 -16.02 3.03 1.88
CA VAL A 23 -15.86 1.82 1.08
C VAL A 23 -14.75 0.96 1.68
N THR A 24 -15.04 -0.33 1.84
CA THR A 24 -14.05 -1.39 2.08
C THR A 24 -13.88 -2.18 0.80
N GLY A 25 -12.64 -2.42 0.39
CA GLY A 25 -12.36 -3.15 -0.84
C GLY A 25 -10.95 -2.94 -1.36
N LYS A 26 -10.71 -3.45 -2.57
CA LYS A 26 -9.41 -3.36 -3.25
C LYS A 26 -9.52 -2.44 -4.45
N LEU A 27 -8.66 -1.44 -4.51
CA LEU A 27 -8.49 -0.56 -5.66
C LEU A 27 -7.21 -0.95 -6.39
N VAL A 28 -7.33 -1.36 -7.64
CA VAL A 28 -6.20 -1.50 -8.56
C VAL A 28 -6.18 -0.28 -9.46
N VAL A 29 -5.01 0.33 -9.61
CA VAL A 29 -4.79 1.45 -10.52
C VAL A 29 -3.65 1.11 -11.46
N ASP A 30 -3.91 1.29 -12.75
CA ASP A 30 -3.00 0.93 -13.84
C ASP A 30 -2.61 2.20 -14.59
N GLY A 31 -1.31 2.51 -14.56
CA GLY A 31 -0.69 3.55 -15.36
C GLY A 31 0.14 2.95 -16.48
N ASP A 32 0.96 3.78 -17.14
CA ASP A 32 1.74 3.34 -18.30
C ASP A 32 2.86 2.34 -17.93
N ALA A 33 3.52 2.55 -16.79
CA ALA A 33 4.68 1.75 -16.39
C ALA A 33 4.51 1.03 -15.03
N VAL A 34 3.53 1.45 -14.23
CA VAL A 34 3.35 0.96 -12.87
C VAL A 34 1.89 0.66 -12.59
N THR A 35 1.66 -0.47 -11.93
CA THR A 35 0.36 -0.85 -11.37
C THR A 35 0.48 -0.77 -9.85
N ARG A 36 -0.46 -0.06 -9.22
CA ARG A 36 -0.56 -0.02 -7.76
C ARG A 36 -1.85 -0.67 -7.30
N THR A 37 -1.80 -1.27 -6.12
CA THR A 37 -2.98 -1.82 -5.45
C THR A 37 -3.09 -1.21 -4.06
N PHE A 38 -4.28 -0.74 -3.71
CA PHE A 38 -4.59 -0.22 -2.39
C PHE A 38 -5.73 -1.04 -1.79
N THR A 39 -5.61 -1.34 -0.50
CA THR A 39 -6.71 -1.95 0.27
C THR A 39 -7.30 -0.88 1.17
N PHE A 40 -8.62 -0.75 1.09
CA PHE A 40 -9.41 0.16 1.91
C PHE A 40 -10.21 -0.61 2.95
N ASP A 41 -10.26 -0.06 4.16
CA ASP A 41 -11.11 -0.51 5.26
C ASP A 41 -11.87 0.70 5.80
N THR A 42 -13.20 0.67 5.62
CA THR A 42 -14.10 1.75 6.08
C THR A 42 -13.68 3.13 5.54
N GLY A 43 -13.21 3.18 4.29
CA GLY A 43 -12.78 4.41 3.61
C GLY A 43 -11.34 4.84 3.89
N ALA A 44 -10.61 4.20 4.81
CA ALA A 44 -9.21 4.48 5.07
C ALA A 44 -8.30 3.48 4.35
N VAL A 45 -7.10 3.92 3.95
CA VAL A 45 -6.11 3.03 3.33
C VAL A 45 -5.37 2.26 4.42
N VAL A 46 -5.41 0.93 4.34
CA VAL A 46 -4.76 0.03 5.30
C VAL A 46 -3.58 -0.73 4.71
N TRP A 47 -3.44 -0.71 3.38
CA TRP A 47 -2.34 -1.37 2.68
C TRP A 47 -2.14 -0.80 1.29
N ALA A 48 -0.90 -0.84 0.80
CA ALA A 48 -0.54 -0.49 -0.56
C ALA A 48 0.54 -1.45 -1.11
N SER A 49 0.50 -1.75 -2.40
CA SER A 49 1.58 -2.37 -3.16
C SER A 49 1.75 -1.74 -4.53
N SER A 50 2.89 -2.03 -5.15
CA SER A 50 3.26 -1.50 -6.45
C SER A 50 4.11 -2.53 -7.20
N THR A 51 4.04 -2.50 -8.52
CA THR A 51 4.96 -3.22 -9.40
C THR A 51 6.33 -2.55 -9.49
N GLU A 52 6.44 -1.27 -9.10
CA GLU A 52 7.71 -0.53 -9.05
C GLU A 52 8.58 -1.03 -7.87
N PRO A 53 9.78 -1.59 -8.12
CA PRO A 53 10.63 -2.16 -7.08
C PRO A 53 11.03 -1.17 -5.98
N THR A 54 11.24 0.10 -6.34
CA THR A 54 11.63 1.14 -5.37
C THR A 54 10.52 1.50 -4.38
N GLU A 55 9.26 1.19 -4.72
CA GLU A 55 8.12 1.40 -3.83
C GLU A 55 7.87 0.20 -2.90
N GLN A 56 8.57 -0.92 -3.05
CA GLN A 56 8.32 -2.10 -2.23
C GLN A 56 8.83 -1.93 -0.79
N LEU A 57 8.17 -2.59 0.17
CA LEU A 57 8.51 -2.49 1.60
C LEU A 57 9.98 -2.81 1.89
N GLY A 58 10.54 -3.82 1.23
CA GLY A 58 11.95 -4.18 1.40
C GLY A 58 12.90 -3.05 1.00
N HIS A 59 12.62 -2.36 -0.11
CA HIS A 59 13.40 -1.21 -0.54
C HIS A 59 13.36 -0.07 0.49
N ILE A 60 12.17 0.24 1.01
CA ILE A 60 11.95 1.30 2.00
C ILE A 60 12.68 0.98 3.32
N LEU A 61 12.59 -0.27 3.80
CA LEU A 61 13.27 -0.70 5.03
C LEU A 61 14.80 -0.68 4.90
N ARG A 62 15.32 -1.00 3.71
CA ARG A 62 16.75 -0.87 3.40
C ARG A 62 17.19 0.58 3.34
N GLY A 63 16.44 1.43 2.62
CA GLY A 63 16.76 2.85 2.47
C GLY A 63 16.74 3.63 3.79
N SER A 64 15.94 3.18 4.75
CA SER A 64 15.89 3.73 6.12
C SER A 64 16.94 3.13 7.06
N GLY A 65 17.76 2.18 6.61
CA GLY A 65 18.80 1.53 7.41
C GLY A 65 18.26 0.56 8.46
N HIS A 66 16.98 0.17 8.39
CA HIS A 66 16.38 -0.78 9.32
C HIS A 66 16.74 -2.23 9.03
N VAL A 67 17.08 -2.55 7.77
CA VAL A 67 17.40 -3.91 7.33
C VAL A 67 18.50 -3.87 6.27
N ASP A 68 19.42 -4.84 6.30
CA ASP A 68 20.43 -5.00 5.25
C ASP A 68 19.99 -5.97 4.13
N ASP A 69 20.76 -6.00 3.04
CA ASP A 69 20.48 -6.84 1.87
C ASP A 69 20.45 -8.34 2.22
N GLN A 70 21.31 -8.77 3.14
CA GLN A 70 21.38 -10.16 3.56
C GLN A 70 20.11 -10.57 4.31
N THR A 71 19.66 -9.76 5.26
CA THR A 71 18.46 -10.02 6.07
C THR A 71 17.19 -10.00 5.22
N LEU A 72 17.10 -9.06 4.26
CA LEU A 72 16.00 -9.06 3.29
C LEU A 72 16.01 -10.30 2.42
N ALA A 73 17.18 -10.69 1.87
CA ALA A 73 17.29 -11.88 1.05
C ALA A 73 16.89 -13.15 1.81
N THR A 74 17.36 -13.32 3.04
CA THR A 74 16.98 -14.46 3.90
C THR A 74 15.48 -14.46 4.20
N SER A 75 14.90 -13.29 4.50
CA SER A 75 13.47 -13.16 4.77
C SER A 75 12.59 -13.38 3.54
N MET A 76 13.11 -13.18 2.32
CA MET A 76 12.40 -13.45 1.08
C MET A 76 12.60 -14.88 0.56
N ALA A 77 13.73 -15.51 0.88
CA ALA A 77 14.08 -16.86 0.42
C ALA A 77 13.12 -17.96 0.92
N ASP A 78 12.39 -17.69 2.00
CA ASP A 78 11.30 -18.54 2.47
C ASP A 78 10.03 -18.33 1.60
N GLY A 79 10.13 -18.72 0.32
CA GLY A 79 9.11 -18.53 -0.69
C GLY A 79 7.87 -19.44 -0.52
N ALA A 80 7.91 -20.37 0.43
CA ALA A 80 6.76 -21.19 0.83
C ALA A 80 5.89 -20.51 1.89
N SER A 81 6.40 -19.44 2.51
CA SER A 81 5.69 -18.71 3.56
C SER A 81 4.59 -17.84 2.95
N THR A 82 3.35 -18.07 3.37
CA THR A 82 2.21 -17.19 3.09
C THR A 82 2.23 -15.93 3.95
N THR A 83 3.17 -15.84 4.90
CA THR A 83 3.31 -14.74 5.83
C THR A 83 3.90 -13.50 5.12
N PRO A 84 3.30 -12.31 5.26
CA PRO A 84 3.86 -11.09 4.70
C PRO A 84 5.29 -10.82 5.18
N LEU A 85 6.13 -10.26 4.31
CA LEU A 85 7.52 -9.93 4.61
C LEU A 85 7.68 -9.16 5.93
N GLY A 86 6.84 -8.14 6.16
CA GLY A 86 6.89 -7.34 7.38
C GLY A 86 6.66 -8.16 8.65
N ALA A 87 5.70 -9.07 8.65
CA ALA A 87 5.43 -9.94 9.79
C ALA A 87 6.64 -10.86 10.09
N ARG A 88 7.23 -11.46 9.05
CA ARG A 88 8.45 -12.28 9.20
C ARG A 88 9.63 -11.50 9.79
N LEU A 89 9.85 -10.28 9.30
CA LEU A 89 10.92 -9.41 9.80
C LEU A 89 10.76 -9.07 11.30
N VAL A 90 9.52 -8.90 11.75
CA VAL A 90 9.22 -8.69 13.18
C VAL A 90 9.40 -9.98 13.98
N GLU A 91 8.88 -11.10 13.49
CA GLU A 91 8.99 -12.42 14.14
C GLU A 91 10.45 -12.85 14.36
N HIS A 92 11.33 -12.54 13.41
CA HIS A 92 12.77 -12.82 13.51
C HIS A 92 13.56 -11.76 14.30
N GLY A 93 12.90 -10.71 14.80
CA GLY A 93 13.55 -9.63 15.54
C GLY A 93 14.44 -8.71 14.69
N ALA A 94 14.33 -8.78 13.35
CA ALA A 94 15.09 -7.93 12.44
C ALA A 94 14.57 -6.49 12.40
N VAL A 95 13.27 -6.29 12.63
CA VAL A 95 12.62 -4.97 12.64
C VAL A 95 11.66 -4.88 13.82
N ALA A 96 11.69 -3.77 14.57
CA ALA A 96 10.71 -3.54 15.63
C ALA A 96 9.31 -3.23 15.02
N PRO A 97 8.20 -3.64 15.69
CA PRO A 97 6.85 -3.37 15.19
C PRO A 97 6.58 -1.90 14.84
N GLU A 98 7.12 -0.97 15.63
CA GLU A 98 6.96 0.47 15.44
C GLU A 98 7.71 1.00 14.22
N GLN A 99 8.90 0.44 13.95
CA GLN A 99 9.70 0.75 12.75
C GLN A 99 8.97 0.25 11.50
N LEU A 100 8.45 -0.99 11.54
CA LEU A 100 7.63 -1.53 10.46
C LEU A 100 6.38 -0.68 10.23
N ARG A 101 5.68 -0.28 11.30
CA ARG A 101 4.51 0.60 11.19
C ARG A 101 4.87 1.91 10.48
N THR A 102 5.99 2.51 10.87
CA THR A 102 6.47 3.77 10.28
C THR A 102 6.78 3.59 8.79
N ALA A 103 7.50 2.53 8.42
CA ALA A 103 7.81 2.22 7.02
C ALA A 103 6.54 1.97 6.18
N LEU A 104 5.56 1.25 6.72
CA LEU A 104 4.26 1.02 6.06
C LEU A 104 3.47 2.32 5.87
N LEU A 105 3.44 3.21 6.87
CA LEU A 105 2.80 4.51 6.76
C LEU A 105 3.48 5.39 5.71
N THR A 106 4.81 5.44 5.71
CA THR A 106 5.59 6.16 4.68
C THR A 106 5.25 5.61 3.29
N LYS A 107 5.30 4.29 3.12
CA LYS A 107 4.94 3.64 1.86
C LYS A 107 3.56 4.03 1.36
N ILE A 108 2.53 3.92 2.22
CA ILE A 108 1.15 4.24 1.82
C ILE A 108 1.05 5.71 1.43
N ARG A 109 1.62 6.61 2.23
CA ARG A 109 1.58 8.06 1.98
C ARG A 109 2.26 8.40 0.65
N GLU A 110 3.47 7.92 0.41
CA GLU A 110 4.21 8.18 -0.83
C GLU A 110 3.47 7.65 -2.05
N SER A 111 2.94 6.42 -1.97
CA SER A 111 2.14 5.83 -3.06
C SER A 111 0.87 6.65 -3.36
N LEU A 112 0.22 7.22 -2.34
CA LEU A 112 -0.93 8.10 -2.53
C LEU A 112 -0.51 9.46 -3.12
N CYS A 113 0.50 10.11 -2.55
CA CYS A 113 1.02 11.39 -3.02
C CYS A 113 1.41 11.34 -4.50
N ASP A 114 2.11 10.29 -4.93
CA ASP A 114 2.43 10.13 -6.36
C ASP A 114 1.18 9.89 -7.21
N LEU A 115 0.27 9.02 -6.75
CA LEU A 115 -0.98 8.74 -7.48
C LEU A 115 -1.81 10.01 -7.71
N LEU A 116 -1.82 10.96 -6.77
CA LEU A 116 -2.53 12.24 -6.91
C LEU A 116 -2.03 13.08 -8.11
N LEU A 117 -0.80 12.83 -8.60
CA LEU A 117 -0.24 13.51 -9.77
C LEU A 117 -0.72 12.92 -11.10
N TRP A 118 -1.39 11.77 -11.07
CA TRP A 118 -1.80 11.06 -12.27
C TRP A 118 -3.02 11.71 -12.91
N LYS A 119 -2.88 12.05 -14.19
CA LYS A 119 -3.97 12.59 -15.03
C LYS A 119 -4.55 11.53 -15.97
N GLU A 120 -3.78 10.48 -16.24
CA GLU A 120 -4.14 9.39 -17.12
C GLU A 120 -3.93 8.05 -16.42
N GLY A 121 -4.52 6.99 -16.99
CA GLY A 121 -4.57 5.67 -16.38
C GLY A 121 -6.01 5.20 -16.12
N SER A 122 -6.13 3.99 -15.61
CA SER A 122 -7.41 3.36 -15.26
C SER A 122 -7.43 2.85 -13.84
N PHE A 123 -8.65 2.63 -13.34
CA PHE A 123 -8.85 2.03 -12.04
C PHE A 123 -9.93 0.95 -12.07
N ASP A 124 -9.76 -0.03 -11.18
CA ASP A 124 -10.73 -1.06 -10.87
C ASP A 124 -10.88 -1.15 -9.35
N LEU A 125 -12.04 -0.76 -8.85
CA LEU A 125 -12.43 -0.87 -7.46
C LEU A 125 -13.37 -2.06 -7.30
N ASP A 126 -12.90 -3.06 -6.55
CA ASP A 126 -13.67 -4.23 -6.16
C ASP A 126 -14.05 -4.15 -4.69
N PRO A 127 -15.33 -3.85 -4.35
CA PRO A 127 -15.80 -3.83 -2.98
C PRO A 127 -15.81 -5.24 -2.40
N GLY A 128 -15.35 -5.37 -1.16
CA GLY A 128 -15.29 -6.65 -0.48
C GLY A 128 -14.67 -6.50 0.90
N PRO A 129 -14.78 -7.52 1.76
CA PRO A 129 -14.12 -7.48 3.06
C PRO A 129 -12.61 -7.33 2.86
N ALA A 130 -12.00 -6.37 3.56
CA ALA A 130 -10.56 -6.29 3.63
C ALA A 130 -10.06 -7.57 4.34
N PRO A 131 -9.02 -8.24 3.80
CA PRO A 131 -8.43 -9.36 4.50
C PRO A 131 -7.96 -8.90 5.88
N PRO A 132 -8.05 -9.77 6.91
CA PRO A 132 -7.55 -9.43 8.22
C PRO A 132 -6.06 -9.08 8.12
N PRO A 133 -5.59 -8.11 8.93
CA PRO A 133 -4.21 -7.69 8.94
C PRO A 133 -3.32 -8.88 9.32
N ALA A 134 -2.40 -9.25 8.44
CA ALA A 134 -1.36 -10.19 8.78
C ALA A 134 -0.16 -9.41 9.33
N GLY A 135 -0.20 -9.12 10.64
CA GLY A 135 0.86 -8.43 11.37
C GLY A 135 0.55 -6.98 11.75
N VAL A 136 1.55 -6.11 11.66
CA VAL A 136 1.47 -4.71 12.08
C VAL A 136 0.51 -3.92 11.20
N ARG A 137 -0.47 -3.26 11.82
CA ARG A 137 -1.43 -2.38 11.11
C ARG A 137 -0.86 -0.97 10.89
N ALA A 138 -0.99 -0.49 9.66
CA ALA A 138 -0.86 0.92 9.28
C ALA A 138 -2.20 1.38 8.70
N VAL A 139 -2.65 2.59 9.07
CA VAL A 139 -3.92 3.16 8.61
C VAL A 139 -3.69 4.63 8.32
N ILE A 140 -4.11 5.09 7.15
CA ILE A 140 -4.06 6.50 6.73
C ILE A 140 -5.45 6.88 6.23
N ALA A 141 -6.01 7.96 6.79
CA ALA A 141 -7.21 8.57 6.21
C ALA A 141 -6.82 9.26 4.90
N VAL A 142 -7.67 9.16 3.87
CA VAL A 142 -7.38 9.80 2.58
C VAL A 142 -7.24 11.32 2.77
N SER A 143 -8.12 11.90 3.60
CA SER A 143 -8.08 13.30 4.00
C SER A 143 -6.76 13.77 4.61
N ASP A 144 -6.00 12.89 5.30
CA ASP A 144 -4.68 13.25 5.86
C ASP A 144 -3.60 13.45 4.79
N VAL A 145 -3.83 12.97 3.55
CA VAL A 145 -2.88 13.08 2.43
C VAL A 145 -3.31 14.17 1.44
N LEU A 146 -4.59 14.53 1.42
CA LEU A 146 -5.14 15.59 0.55
C LEU A 146 -4.99 17.01 1.12
N ALA A 147 -4.68 17.14 2.42
CA ALA A 147 -4.53 18.41 3.12
C ALA A 147 -3.18 19.10 2.84
#